data_AF-A0A961AZ96-F1
#
_entry.id   AF-A0A961AZ96-F1
#
_cell.length_a   1.000
_cell.length_b   1.000
_cell.length_c   1.000
_cell.angle_alpha   90.00
_cell.angle_beta   90.00
_cell.angle_gamma   90.00
#
_symmetry.space_group_name_H-M   'P 1'
#
loop_
_entity.id
_entity.type
_entity.pdbx_description
1 polymer ?
#
loop_
_entity_poly.entity_id
_entity_poly.type
_entity_poly.pdbx_seq_one_letter_code
_entity_poly.pdbx_strand_id
1 'polypeptide(L)'
;MRVRHIFHQNDPSRGTMTQDVWLYRTEVHNDSDRRMRVVWFEFYYLDDGKWHGINVRNRPLGNADFLQWFGDDGDGLSEDGWLEPGAVAVCDPNWHFAFGSVLNPVKWSYLAVDETGRETLFEAEVPAEAAIRYSPSPPPVTR
;
A
#
# COMPACT_ATOMS: atom_id res chain seq x y z
N MET A 1 13.51 -4.82 -6.84
CA MET A 1 12.39 -4.92 -5.89
C MET A 1 11.20 -5.59 -6.54
N ARG A 2 10.24 -6.04 -5.74
CA ARG A 2 8.96 -6.62 -6.15
C ARG A 2 7.89 -6.21 -5.15
N VAL A 3 6.65 -6.04 -5.60
CA VAL A 3 5.51 -5.73 -4.74
C VAL A 3 4.53 -6.89 -4.77
N ARG A 4 3.98 -7.25 -3.61
CA ARG A 4 2.94 -8.29 -3.48
C ARG A 4 1.78 -7.75 -2.66
N HIS A 5 0.59 -8.03 -3.14
CA HIS A 5 -0.64 -7.83 -2.37
C HIS A 5 -1.19 -9.20 -1.99
N ILE A 6 -1.40 -9.41 -0.69
CA ILE A 6 -1.88 -10.68 -0.12
C ILE A 6 -2.97 -10.40 0.90
N PHE A 7 -3.68 -11.44 1.34
CA PHE A 7 -4.71 -11.30 2.36
C PHE A 7 -4.13 -10.69 3.65
N HIS A 8 -4.80 -9.67 4.19
CA HIS A 8 -4.37 -9.01 5.42
C HIS A 8 -4.44 -9.98 6.61
N GLN A 9 -3.57 -9.83 7.60
CA GLN A 9 -3.54 -10.73 8.76
C GLN A 9 -4.15 -10.12 10.03
N ASN A 10 -4.30 -8.79 10.05
CA ASN A 10 -4.79 -8.05 11.21
C ASN A 10 -6.32 -7.93 11.24
N ASP A 11 -6.95 -8.01 12.42
CA ASP A 11 -8.41 -7.81 12.56
C ASP A 11 -8.79 -6.33 12.33
N PRO A 12 -9.56 -6.02 11.26
CA PRO A 12 -9.87 -4.65 10.88
C PRO A 12 -10.92 -3.99 11.78
N SER A 13 -11.58 -4.75 12.67
CA SER A 13 -12.52 -4.19 13.66
C SER A 13 -11.87 -3.20 14.64
N ARG A 14 -10.53 -3.15 14.69
CA ARG A 14 -9.75 -2.17 15.46
C ARG A 14 -9.51 -0.84 14.72
N GLY A 15 -9.86 -0.76 13.44
CA GLY A 15 -9.69 0.44 12.63
C GLY A 15 -10.77 1.50 12.88
N THR A 16 -10.42 2.77 12.71
CA THR A 16 -11.34 3.92 12.81
C THR A 16 -12.10 4.22 11.51
N MET A 17 -12.15 3.26 10.59
CA MET A 17 -12.81 3.39 9.28
C MET A 17 -14.29 3.72 9.45
N THR A 18 -14.76 4.80 8.82
CA THR A 18 -16.17 5.21 8.83
C THR A 18 -16.87 4.99 7.49
N GLN A 19 -16.14 4.50 6.49
CA GLN A 19 -16.61 4.21 5.14
C GLN A 19 -16.21 2.79 4.76
N ASP A 20 -16.86 2.26 3.72
CA ASP A 20 -16.48 0.98 3.14
C ASP A 20 -15.07 1.06 2.53
N VAL A 21 -14.23 0.09 2.86
CA VAL A 21 -12.86 0.00 2.35
C VAL A 21 -12.52 -1.40 1.88
N TRP A 22 -11.57 -1.49 0.96
CA TRP A 22 -10.89 -2.73 0.64
C TRP A 22 -9.62 -2.83 1.46
N LEU A 23 -9.42 -3.97 2.11
CA LEU A 23 -8.29 -4.27 2.97
C LEU A 23 -7.48 -5.41 2.39
N TYR A 24 -6.16 -5.27 2.44
CA TYR A 24 -5.18 -6.28 2.05
C TYR A 24 -3.87 -5.96 2.75
N ARG A 25 -2.91 -6.86 2.68
CA ARG A 25 -1.53 -6.61 3.09
C ARG A 25 -0.70 -6.33 1.86
N THR A 26 0.15 -5.32 1.94
CA THR A 26 1.13 -5.01 0.90
C THR A 26 2.53 -5.28 1.41
N GLU A 27 3.30 -6.05 0.66
CA GLU A 27 4.70 -6.32 0.92
C GLU A 27 5.57 -5.76 -0.20
N VAL A 28 6.59 -4.98 0.16
CA VAL A 28 7.60 -4.47 -0.75
C VAL A 28 8.91 -5.20 -0.46
N HIS A 29 9.31 -6.07 -1.39
CA HIS A 29 10.47 -6.94 -1.29
C HIS A 29 11.65 -6.30 -2.00
N ASN A 30 12.80 -6.17 -1.33
CA ASN A 30 14.04 -5.81 -1.99
C ASN A 30 14.79 -7.05 -2.49
N ASP A 31 14.34 -7.59 -3.62
CA ASP A 31 14.99 -8.75 -4.27
C ASP A 31 16.32 -8.40 -4.99
N SER A 32 16.90 -7.21 -4.76
CA SER A 32 18.18 -6.82 -5.39
C SER A 32 19.38 -7.05 -4.47
N ASP A 33 20.59 -6.87 -5.01
CA ASP A 33 21.85 -6.93 -4.26
C ASP A 33 22.27 -5.57 -3.67
N ARG A 34 21.41 -4.55 -3.78
CA ARG A 34 21.66 -3.18 -3.32
C ARG A 34 20.58 -2.72 -2.37
N ARG A 35 20.91 -1.73 -1.54
CA ARG A 35 19.89 -1.03 -0.73
C ARG A 35 19.01 -0.22 -1.66
N MET A 36 17.70 -0.24 -1.39
CA MET A 36 16.70 0.46 -2.20
C MET A 36 15.87 1.35 -1.29
N ARG A 37 15.54 2.56 -1.75
CA ARG A 37 14.66 3.48 -1.02
C ARG A 37 13.51 3.90 -1.90
N VAL A 38 12.27 3.69 -1.43
CA VAL A 38 11.08 4.24 -2.08
C VAL A 38 11.05 5.75 -1.86
N VAL A 39 11.05 6.50 -2.96
CA VAL A 39 11.03 7.98 -2.95
C VAL A 39 9.69 8.54 -3.37
N TRP A 40 8.88 7.75 -4.09
CA TRP A 40 7.52 8.09 -4.47
C TRP A 40 6.67 6.83 -4.61
N PHE A 41 5.39 6.91 -4.27
CA PHE A 41 4.43 5.86 -4.58
C PHE A 41 3.02 6.43 -4.71
N GLU A 42 2.14 5.71 -5.40
CA GLU A 42 0.79 6.17 -5.70
C GLU A 42 -0.16 5.00 -5.93
N PHE A 43 -1.42 5.19 -5.53
CA PHE A 43 -2.49 4.27 -5.81
C PHE A 43 -3.21 4.68 -7.09
N TYR A 44 -3.53 3.69 -7.91
CA TYR A 44 -4.31 3.88 -9.12
C TYR A 44 -5.54 2.98 -9.11
N TYR A 45 -6.66 3.49 -9.58
CA TYR A 45 -7.84 2.72 -9.93
C TYR A 45 -8.13 2.83 -11.42
N LEU A 46 -8.69 1.77 -12.00
CA LEU A 46 -9.13 1.76 -13.38
C LEU A 46 -10.59 2.27 -13.46
N ASP A 47 -10.80 3.30 -14.27
CA ASP A 47 -12.14 3.82 -14.61
C ASP A 47 -12.20 4.14 -16.10
N ASP A 48 -13.26 3.70 -16.77
CA ASP A 48 -13.45 3.82 -18.23
C ASP A 48 -12.20 3.46 -19.07
N GLY A 49 -11.51 2.38 -18.68
CA GLY A 49 -10.30 1.89 -19.36
C GLY A 49 -9.05 2.76 -19.15
N LYS A 50 -9.08 3.72 -18.22
CA LYS A 50 -7.97 4.62 -17.88
C LYS A 50 -7.57 4.49 -16.42
N TRP A 51 -6.27 4.57 -16.16
CA TRP A 51 -5.74 4.57 -14.79
C TRP A 51 -5.77 5.98 -14.22
N HIS A 52 -6.38 6.12 -13.04
CA HIS A 52 -6.50 7.38 -12.32
C HIS A 52 -5.74 7.29 -10.99
N GLY A 53 -4.77 8.18 -10.81
CA GLY A 53 -4.00 8.28 -9.57
C GLY A 53 -4.77 9.07 -8.51
N ILE A 54 -4.94 8.49 -7.33
CA ILE A 54 -5.54 9.17 -6.17
C ILE A 54 -5.03 8.51 -4.90
N ASN A 55 -4.84 9.28 -3.84
CA ASN A 55 -4.55 8.71 -2.53
C ASN A 55 -5.26 9.49 -1.42
N VAL A 56 -5.30 8.87 -0.25
CA VAL A 56 -5.97 9.39 0.96
C VAL A 56 -5.41 10.74 1.45
N ARG A 57 -4.21 11.14 1.02
CA ARG A 57 -3.59 12.41 1.40
C ARG A 57 -3.81 13.53 0.38
N ASN A 58 -4.39 13.21 -0.79
CA ASN A 58 -4.61 14.16 -1.89
C ASN A 58 -3.35 14.97 -2.26
N ARG A 59 -2.18 14.33 -2.16
CA ARG A 59 -0.87 14.86 -2.55
C ARG A 59 0.06 13.69 -2.93
N PRO A 60 1.17 13.92 -3.65
CA PRO A 60 2.15 12.87 -3.89
C PRO A 60 2.61 12.23 -2.57
N LEU A 61 2.69 10.89 -2.53
CA LEU A 61 3.25 10.16 -1.39
C LEU A 61 4.74 9.97 -1.62
N GLY A 62 5.53 10.28 -0.59
CA GLY A 62 6.99 10.20 -0.63
C GLY A 62 7.55 9.26 0.43
N ASN A 63 8.88 9.29 0.58
CA ASN A 63 9.58 8.41 1.53
C ASN A 63 9.06 8.51 2.98
N ALA A 64 8.71 9.71 3.45
CA ALA A 64 8.17 9.88 4.80
C ALA A 64 6.80 9.17 4.97
N ASP A 65 5.96 9.18 3.94
CA ASP A 65 4.69 8.44 3.94
C ASP A 65 4.95 6.93 3.92
N PHE A 66 5.96 6.51 3.15
CA PHE A 66 6.37 5.11 3.07
C PHE A 66 6.83 4.60 4.44
N LEU A 67 7.73 5.32 5.12
CA LEU A 67 8.18 5.01 6.47
C LEU A 67 7.01 4.91 7.45
N GLN A 68 6.07 5.87 7.38
CA GLN A 68 4.90 5.85 8.25
C GLN A 68 4.00 4.64 8.02
N TRP A 69 3.89 4.14 6.79
CA TRP A 69 2.96 3.06 6.45
C TRP A 69 3.58 1.67 6.51
N PHE A 70 4.90 1.57 6.36
CA PHE A 70 5.63 0.31 6.23
C PHE A 70 6.69 0.09 7.32
N GLY A 71 6.94 1.09 8.19
CA GLY A 71 8.02 1.08 9.17
C GLY A 71 7.75 0.28 10.44
N ASP A 72 6.49 0.03 10.80
CA ASP A 72 6.14 -0.62 12.07
C ASP A 72 6.30 -2.15 12.02
N ASP A 73 6.03 -2.75 10.85
CA ASP A 73 5.97 -4.22 10.66
C ASP A 73 7.01 -4.75 9.65
N GLY A 74 7.89 -3.87 9.15
CA GLY A 74 8.90 -4.20 8.14
C GLY A 74 10.21 -4.68 8.75
N ASP A 75 10.71 -5.84 8.31
CA ASP A 75 12.07 -6.28 8.61
C ASP A 75 13.05 -5.55 7.69
N GLY A 76 14.11 -4.95 8.26
CA GLY A 76 15.24 -4.41 7.49
C GLY A 76 14.98 -3.08 6.76
N LEU A 77 13.96 -2.30 7.18
CA LEU A 77 13.79 -0.90 6.77
C LEU A 77 14.48 0.02 7.79
N SER A 78 15.44 0.82 7.32
CA SER A 78 16.14 1.79 8.17
C SER A 78 15.29 3.02 8.49
N GLU A 79 15.68 3.78 9.52
CA GLU A 79 15.01 5.02 9.92
C GLU A 79 14.96 6.09 8.80
N ASP A 80 15.91 6.06 7.87
CA ASP A 80 15.99 6.93 6.69
C ASP A 80 15.39 6.30 5.41
N GLY A 81 14.69 5.17 5.57
CA GLY A 81 13.84 4.56 4.55
C GLY A 81 14.55 3.67 3.54
N TRP A 82 15.79 3.26 3.81
CA TRP A 82 16.47 2.25 3.00
C TRP A 82 16.05 0.85 3.42
N LEU A 83 15.63 0.07 2.43
CA LEU A 83 15.33 -1.34 2.55
C LEU A 83 16.57 -2.15 2.16
N GLU A 84 17.09 -2.96 3.09
CA GLU A 84 18.29 -3.79 2.85
C GLU A 84 18.05 -4.87 1.77
N PRO A 85 19.12 -5.38 1.10
CA PRO A 85 19.00 -6.54 0.23
C PRO A 85 18.31 -7.74 0.92
N GLY A 86 17.29 -8.30 0.29
CA GLY A 86 16.48 -9.41 0.81
C GLY A 86 15.45 -9.02 1.88
N ALA A 87 15.39 -7.76 2.29
CA ALA A 87 14.44 -7.26 3.29
C ALA A 87 13.03 -7.05 2.72
N VAL A 88 12.03 -7.02 3.61
CA VAL A 88 10.62 -6.87 3.26
C VAL A 88 9.97 -5.80 4.14
N ALA A 89 9.49 -4.74 3.51
CA ALA A 89 8.68 -3.73 4.17
C ALA A 89 7.20 -4.12 4.08
N VAL A 90 6.46 -4.05 5.18
CA VAL A 90 5.08 -4.56 5.28
C VAL A 90 4.12 -3.45 5.71
N CYS A 91 3.00 -3.31 5.00
CA CYS A 91 1.86 -2.49 5.39
C CYS A 91 0.65 -3.41 5.56
N ASP A 92 0.24 -3.65 6.81
CA ASP A 92 -0.86 -4.55 7.16
C ASP A 92 -1.74 -3.97 8.30
N PRO A 93 -2.98 -3.51 8.02
CA PRO A 93 -3.62 -3.48 6.72
C PRO A 93 -3.15 -2.29 5.88
N ASN A 94 -2.93 -2.54 4.59
CA ASN A 94 -3.07 -1.52 3.56
C ASN A 94 -4.53 -1.48 3.10
N TRP A 95 -4.99 -0.31 2.66
CA TRP A 95 -6.40 -0.11 2.32
C TRP A 95 -6.63 1.02 1.32
N HIS A 96 -7.78 0.97 0.67
CA HIS A 96 -8.34 2.09 -0.08
C HIS A 96 -9.87 2.13 0.03
N PHE A 97 -10.49 3.27 -0.29
CA PHE A 97 -11.95 3.38 -0.31
C PHE A 97 -12.59 2.43 -1.32
N ALA A 98 -13.71 1.82 -0.95
CA ALA A 98 -14.48 0.97 -1.83
C ALA A 98 -15.34 1.82 -2.77
N PHE A 99 -14.90 1.96 -4.03
CA PHE A 99 -15.64 2.65 -5.09
C PHE A 99 -16.75 1.79 -5.72
N GLY A 100 -17.48 1.02 -4.91
CA GLY A 100 -18.49 0.09 -5.37
C GLY A 100 -18.58 -1.19 -4.54
N SER A 101 -19.47 -2.10 -4.95
CA SER A 101 -19.67 -3.38 -4.27
C SER A 101 -18.68 -4.48 -4.69
N VAL A 102 -18.01 -4.27 -5.82
CA VAL A 102 -17.00 -5.17 -6.39
C VAL A 102 -15.69 -4.41 -6.45
N LEU A 103 -14.57 -5.12 -6.26
CA LEU A 103 -13.25 -4.53 -6.44
C LEU A 103 -13.05 -4.23 -7.92
N ASN A 104 -13.00 -2.95 -8.27
CA ASN A 104 -12.50 -2.51 -9.58
C ASN A 104 -10.99 -2.79 -9.64
N PRO A 105 -10.40 -3.01 -10.83
CA PRO A 105 -8.95 -3.14 -10.94
C PRO A 105 -8.25 -1.94 -10.33
N VAL A 106 -7.33 -2.21 -9.41
CA VAL A 106 -6.52 -1.22 -8.72
C VAL A 106 -5.07 -1.69 -8.69
N LYS A 107 -4.13 -0.75 -8.64
CA LYS A 107 -2.71 -1.04 -8.51
C LYS A 107 -2.00 -0.01 -7.66
N TRP A 108 -0.83 -0.40 -7.17
CA TRP A 108 0.14 0.52 -6.61
C TRP A 108 1.36 0.61 -7.49
N SER A 109 1.90 1.82 -7.62
CA SER A 109 3.16 2.09 -8.30
C SER A 109 4.16 2.67 -7.30
N TYR A 110 5.42 2.24 -7.38
CA TYR A 110 6.51 2.64 -6.48
C TYR A 110 7.73 3.01 -7.31
N LEU A 111 8.21 4.24 -7.13
CA LEU A 111 9.50 4.67 -7.64
C LEU A 111 10.52 4.55 -6.52
N ALA A 112 11.56 3.76 -6.74
CA ALA A 112 12.66 3.60 -5.80
C ALA A 112 14.00 3.98 -6.42
N VAL A 113 14.90 4.47 -5.58
CA VAL A 113 16.30 4.77 -5.92
C VAL A 113 17.23 3.77 -5.25
N ASP A 114 18.29 3.39 -5.94
CA ASP A 114 19.42 2.69 -5.32
C ASP A 114 20.47 3.67 -4.76
N GLU A 115 21.52 3.16 -4.14
CA GLU A 115 22.62 3.97 -3.55
C GLU A 115 23.38 4.81 -4.59
N THR A 116 23.27 4.48 -5.88
CA THR A 116 23.87 5.25 -6.97
C THR A 116 22.95 6.36 -7.49
N GLY A 117 21.72 6.44 -6.97
CA GLY A 117 20.69 7.36 -7.42
C GLY A 117 19.92 6.86 -8.66
N ARG A 118 20.08 5.60 -9.05
CA ARG A 118 19.34 5.04 -10.19
C ARG A 118 17.89 4.78 -9.79
N GLU A 119 16.97 5.39 -10.52
CA GLU A 119 15.53 5.19 -10.34
C GLU A 119 15.02 3.92 -11.03
N THR A 120 14.09 3.22 -10.39
CA THR A 120 13.34 2.09 -10.96
C THR A 120 11.88 2.14 -10.51
N LEU A 121 10.96 1.99 -11.46
CA LEU A 121 9.52 1.92 -11.22
C LEU A 121 9.06 0.47 -11.06
N PHE A 122 8.23 0.20 -10.07
CA PHE A 122 7.60 -1.09 -9.81
C PHE A 122 6.09 -0.89 -9.70
N GLU A 123 5.32 -1.79 -10.31
CA GLU A 123 3.86 -1.76 -10.22
C GLU A 123 3.32 -3.15 -9.84
N ALA A 124 2.24 -3.18 -9.08
CA ALA A 124 1.51 -4.40 -8.79
C ALA A 124 0.01 -4.11 -8.70
N GLU A 125 -0.79 -4.88 -9.44
CA GLU A 125 -2.24 -4.89 -9.30
C GLU A 125 -2.64 -5.65 -8.04
N VAL A 126 -3.69 -5.20 -7.35
CA VAL A 126 -4.26 -5.89 -6.20
C VAL A 126 -5.17 -7.00 -6.72
N PRO A 127 -4.83 -8.28 -6.50
CA PRO A 127 -5.66 -9.38 -6.94
C PRO A 127 -6.91 -9.48 -6.04
N ALA A 128 -8.04 -9.86 -6.61
CA ALA A 128 -9.32 -9.88 -5.88
C ALA A 128 -9.29 -10.81 -4.67
N GLU A 129 -8.55 -11.91 -4.75
CA GLU A 129 -8.37 -12.87 -3.65
C GLU A 129 -7.52 -12.34 -2.49
N ALA A 130 -6.73 -11.27 -2.69
CA ALA A 130 -5.97 -10.63 -1.62
C ALA A 130 -6.81 -9.61 -0.83
N ALA A 131 -7.89 -9.09 -1.43
CA ALA A 131 -8.65 -8.00 -0.86
C ALA A 131 -9.99 -8.45 -0.27
N ILE A 132 -10.32 -7.93 0.91
CA ILE A 132 -11.64 -8.09 1.51
C ILE A 132 -12.30 -6.73 1.72
N ARG A 133 -13.61 -6.67 1.51
CA ARG A 133 -14.39 -5.47 1.82
C ARG A 133 -14.71 -5.44 3.31
N TYR A 134 -14.35 -4.35 3.97
CA TYR A 134 -14.80 -4.02 5.31
C TYR A 134 -15.83 -2.91 5.27
N SER A 135 -16.97 -3.17 5.91
CA SER A 135 -18.05 -2.21 6.09
C SER A 135 -18.19 -1.92 7.60
N PRO A 136 -17.82 -0.71 8.06
CA PRO A 136 -17.95 -0.38 9.47
C PRO A 136 -19.41 -0.41 9.89
N SER A 137 -19.68 -0.93 11.09
CA SER A 137 -21.02 -0.86 11.67
C SER A 137 -21.42 0.61 11.84
N PRO A 138 -22.66 1.01 11.50
CA PRO A 138 -23.11 2.36 11.74
C PRO A 138 -22.97 2.67 13.24
N PRO A 139 -22.57 3.91 13.61
CA PRO A 139 -22.52 4.28 15.01
C PRO A 139 -23.89 4.04 15.64
N PRO A 140 -23.95 3.58 16.91
CA PRO A 140 -25.23 3.37 17.59
C PRO A 140 -26.03 4.68 17.56
N VAL A 141 -27.27 4.61 17.08
CA VAL A 141 -28.17 5.77 17.07
C VAL A 141 -28.50 6.13 18.52
N THR A 142 -27.81 7.12 19.07
CA THR A 142 -28.25 7.79 20.31
C THR A 142 -29.57 8.49 20.03
N ARG A 143 -30.64 8.00 20.67
CA ARG A 143 -31.95 8.65 20.69
C ARG A 143 -31.97 9.83 21.67
#